data_AF-A0A090M6T1-F1
#
_entry.id   AF-A0A090M6T1-F1
#
_cell.length_a   1.000
_cell.length_b   1.000
_cell.length_c   1.000
_cell.angle_alpha   90.00
_cell.angle_beta   90.00
_cell.angle_gamma   90.00
#
_symmetry.space_group_name_H-M   'P 1'
#
loop_
_entity.id
_entity.type
_entity.pdbx_description
1 polymer ?
#
loop_
_entity_poly.entity_id
_entity_poly.type
_entity_poly.pdbx_seq_one_letter_code
_entity_poly.pdbx_strand_id
1 'polypeptide(L)'
;MSSALRRTARTALRAARAVTTTHAGWMPKTASETRTALSAPQMAIRALATGPARHEKTISDDLLHKLGDLSTQALIDGLWVLGWPTSHVMGARPLTEGQKKLVGRAVTLRFVPQRPDIAASKPAGTESPEYEAFEQTGPNECVVMESVGPWESVGGDIKFLRLKQLGCAGLVTDGSVRDTAVLREYGFPVFSISTTPRQGPHVHQPWEANGVIVCGGIVVRPGDAVIGDQDGVVIVPASHAQEVYDIAHSREIVEGIVKDELTANPGPPGKFYPFVSGKIKKDSPLCKLLASKGYDSSKFAHTAANPGARAGIGGIPKSRNTLGSRRGMSTQQVRHKSYMRTDAEYNRVLEEFAKHKACAVLRTSVEGAAYNAMDAAVRGGFKLAEFTLTTPGCLDAVSRFADRTDVLTGCGTILNIDDAKMALDAGSKFIVAPILVPEVVEWCAANKIVCIPGCQTPSELYRAYTLGAPVQKLFPGVAGGPNWVRAVANALPMLRINPTSGVEIDTAADFLRAGASSLGFVAPAFDQNAIKAGDWDTISETARRIDAAVKAA
;
A
#
# COMPACT_ATOMS: atom_id res chain seq x y z
N MET A 1 76.14 -32.89 -3.43
CA MET A 1 77.11 -32.89 -2.32
C MET A 1 77.37 -31.45 -1.88
N SER A 2 77.09 -31.17 -0.61
CA SER A 2 77.69 -30.16 0.28
C SER A 2 78.14 -28.78 -0.25
N SER A 3 77.49 -27.73 0.27
CA SER A 3 78.06 -26.50 0.89
C SER A 3 77.01 -25.39 0.72
N ALA A 4 76.51 -24.69 1.73
CA ALA A 4 77.17 -24.03 2.85
C ALA A 4 76.21 -23.90 4.07
N LEU A 5 76.60 -24.40 5.25
CA LEU A 5 77.02 -23.60 6.44
C LEU A 5 75.97 -22.57 6.92
N ARG A 6 75.06 -22.92 7.85
CA ARG A 6 75.17 -22.81 9.33
C ARG A 6 75.84 -21.53 9.86
N ARG A 7 75.07 -20.66 10.56
CA ARG A 7 75.40 -19.93 11.82
C ARG A 7 74.18 -19.06 12.24
N THR A 8 73.37 -19.46 13.23
CA THR A 8 73.37 -19.08 14.68
C THR A 8 73.09 -17.61 15.05
N ALA A 9 71.93 -17.44 15.71
CA ALA A 9 71.69 -16.82 17.02
C ALA A 9 71.99 -15.32 17.29
N ARG A 10 70.88 -14.60 17.60
CA ARG A 10 70.63 -13.61 18.67
C ARG A 10 71.76 -12.67 19.16
N THR A 11 71.37 -11.38 19.25
CA THR A 11 71.46 -10.42 20.38
C THR A 11 72.25 -9.11 20.12
N ALA A 12 71.60 -7.99 20.51
CA ALA A 12 72.14 -6.78 21.15
C ALA A 12 72.63 -5.56 20.31
N LEU A 13 71.89 -4.45 20.54
CA LEU A 13 72.32 -3.07 20.87
C LEU A 13 73.27 -2.24 19.99
N ARG A 14 72.79 -0.99 19.75
CA ARG A 14 73.48 0.32 19.68
C ARG A 14 74.37 0.64 18.46
N ALA A 15 74.04 1.75 17.78
CA ALA A 15 74.80 3.02 17.74
C ALA A 15 74.45 3.83 16.47
N ALA A 16 73.96 5.06 16.64
CA ALA A 16 74.65 6.34 16.32
C ALA A 16 74.12 6.96 15.00
N ARG A 17 73.36 8.06 15.02
CA ARG A 17 73.75 9.49 15.14
C ARG A 17 74.67 10.00 14.02
N ALA A 18 74.10 10.83 13.14
CA ALA A 18 74.69 12.00 12.48
C ALA A 18 73.51 12.98 12.29
N VAL A 19 73.33 14.06 13.07
CA VAL A 19 74.08 15.34 13.17
C VAL A 19 73.96 16.21 11.90
N THR A 20 72.87 17.00 11.91
CA THR A 20 72.72 18.45 11.62
C THR A 20 73.34 19.13 10.39
N THR A 21 72.48 19.88 9.67
CA THR A 21 72.73 21.26 9.19
C THR A 21 71.38 21.99 9.03
N THR A 22 71.06 22.94 9.94
CA THR A 22 70.95 24.43 9.78
C THR A 22 69.62 24.94 9.17
N HIS A 23 68.69 25.51 9.96
CA HIS A 23 68.49 26.96 10.26
C HIS A 23 68.21 27.80 8.99
N ALA A 24 67.19 28.67 8.86
CA ALA A 24 66.39 29.41 9.83
C ALA A 24 65.09 29.96 9.21
N GLY A 25 64.10 30.27 10.04
CA GLY A 25 62.85 30.96 9.67
C GLY A 25 61.94 31.17 10.89
N TRP A 26 62.14 32.30 11.55
CA TRP A 26 61.69 32.76 12.88
C TRP A 26 60.19 33.17 12.93
N MET A 27 59.35 32.50 13.74
CA MET A 27 58.55 32.93 14.93
C MET A 27 57.41 33.98 14.74
N PRO A 28 56.52 34.27 15.74
CA PRO A 28 55.48 33.42 16.36
C PRO A 28 54.13 34.19 16.58
N LYS A 29 53.04 33.53 17.02
CA LYS A 29 51.98 34.12 17.90
C LYS A 29 51.40 32.99 18.79
N THR A 30 51.76 32.94 20.08
CA THR A 30 50.96 33.34 21.27
C THR A 30 49.58 32.65 21.34
N ALA A 31 49.10 32.05 22.43
CA ALA A 31 49.59 31.89 23.79
C ALA A 31 48.80 30.74 24.45
N SER A 32 49.37 30.24 25.54
CA SER A 32 48.77 29.35 26.55
C SER A 32 47.31 29.66 26.85
N GLU A 33 46.44 28.65 26.77
CA GLU A 33 45.36 28.46 27.72
C GLU A 33 45.18 26.96 28.01
N THR A 34 45.30 26.66 29.30
CA THR A 34 45.04 25.40 29.99
C THR A 34 43.81 24.66 29.47
N ARG A 35 44.01 23.52 28.79
CA ARG A 35 42.98 22.48 28.74
C ARG A 35 43.11 21.61 29.98
N THR A 36 42.30 21.92 30.97
CA THR A 36 41.88 20.99 32.02
C THR A 36 41.60 19.63 31.40
N ALA A 37 42.21 18.58 31.93
CA ALA A 37 41.89 17.22 31.55
C ALA A 37 40.39 16.98 31.81
N LEU A 38 39.58 16.98 30.75
CA LEU A 38 38.25 16.43 30.81
C LEU A 38 38.43 14.95 31.09
N SER A 39 38.15 14.53 32.33
CA SER A 39 37.88 13.13 32.63
C SER A 39 36.89 12.63 31.58
N ALA A 40 37.29 11.66 30.77
CA ALA A 40 36.39 11.03 29.81
C ALA A 40 35.12 10.64 30.58
N PRO A 41 33.94 11.17 30.21
CA PRO A 41 32.73 10.67 30.83
C PRO A 41 32.70 9.20 30.49
N GLN A 42 32.65 8.35 31.52
CA GLN A 42 32.36 6.94 31.38
C GLN A 42 31.10 6.88 30.55
N MET A 43 31.25 6.55 29.27
CA MET A 43 30.20 6.69 28.29
C MET A 43 29.19 5.62 28.66
N ALA A 44 28.22 5.98 29.50
CA ALA A 44 27.11 5.11 29.82
C ALA A 44 26.54 4.70 28.47
N ILE A 45 26.66 3.42 28.14
CA ILE A 45 25.97 2.83 26.99
C ILE A 45 24.51 3.18 27.27
N ARG A 46 23.97 4.15 26.53
CA ARG A 46 22.54 4.43 26.61
C ARG A 46 21.86 3.11 26.32
N ALA A 47 21.08 2.61 27.28
CA ALA A 47 20.18 1.51 27.01
C ALA A 47 19.39 1.84 25.73
N LEU A 48 19.10 0.82 24.92
CA LEU A 48 18.28 0.99 23.73
C LEU A 48 16.99 1.72 24.14
N ALA A 49 16.75 2.90 23.56
CA ALA A 49 15.57 3.68 23.83
C ALA A 49 14.39 3.08 23.06
N THR A 50 13.73 2.08 23.64
CA THR A 50 12.52 1.46 23.10
C THR A 50 11.30 1.84 23.95
N GLY A 51 10.13 1.94 23.30
CA GLY A 51 8.86 2.01 24.03
C GLY A 51 8.50 0.66 24.66
N PRO A 52 7.54 0.61 25.60
CA PRO A 52 7.14 -0.64 26.23
C PRO A 52 6.55 -1.60 25.18
N ALA A 53 6.99 -2.86 25.21
CA ALA A 53 6.51 -3.88 24.27
C ALA A 53 5.06 -4.25 24.53
N ARG A 54 4.63 -4.29 25.81
CA ARG A 54 3.27 -4.62 26.22
C ARG A 54 2.54 -3.39 26.76
N HIS A 55 1.22 -3.38 26.64
CA HIS A 55 0.37 -2.43 27.36
C HIS A 55 0.33 -2.77 28.86
N GLU A 56 0.16 -1.74 29.70
CA GLU A 56 -0.12 -1.93 31.14
C GLU A 56 -1.45 -2.65 31.36
N LYS A 57 -2.45 -2.33 30.53
CA LYS A 57 -3.74 -3.01 30.52
C LYS A 57 -3.65 -4.33 29.75
N THR A 58 -4.12 -5.40 30.37
CA THR A 58 -4.29 -6.71 29.75
C THR A 58 -5.75 -6.95 29.41
N ILE A 59 -6.00 -7.70 28.33
CA ILE A 59 -7.35 -8.12 27.95
C ILE A 59 -7.70 -9.35 28.80
N SER A 60 -8.81 -9.34 29.55
CA SER A 60 -9.28 -10.53 30.29
C SER A 60 -9.83 -11.61 29.36
N ASP A 61 -9.91 -12.87 29.81
CA ASP A 61 -10.45 -13.96 28.97
C ASP A 61 -11.90 -13.69 28.56
N ASP A 62 -12.69 -13.14 29.48
CA ASP A 62 -14.07 -12.74 29.21
C ASP A 62 -14.18 -11.68 28.10
N LEU A 63 -13.31 -10.66 28.13
CA LEU A 63 -13.31 -9.63 27.09
C LEU A 63 -12.79 -10.17 25.76
N LEU A 64 -11.80 -11.07 25.80
CA LEU A 64 -11.27 -11.72 24.60
C LEU A 64 -12.35 -12.56 23.90
N HIS A 65 -13.12 -13.36 24.65
CA HIS A 65 -14.24 -14.13 24.10
C HIS A 65 -15.34 -13.23 23.54
N LYS A 66 -15.70 -12.17 24.26
CA LYS A 66 -16.66 -11.15 23.81
C LYS A 66 -16.26 -10.51 22.49
N LEU A 67 -14.98 -10.15 22.31
CA LEU A 67 -14.45 -9.68 21.02
C LEU A 67 -14.53 -10.79 19.95
N GLY A 68 -14.26 -12.03 20.34
CA GLY A 68 -14.36 -13.21 19.50
C GLY A 68 -15.77 -13.53 19.01
N ASP A 69 -16.83 -13.06 19.68
CA ASP A 69 -18.21 -13.24 19.22
C ASP A 69 -18.57 -12.29 18.05
N LEU A 70 -17.88 -11.15 17.93
CA LEU A 70 -18.17 -10.11 16.93
C LEU A 70 -17.43 -10.34 15.61
N SER A 71 -18.02 -9.96 14.49
CA SER A 71 -17.37 -10.03 13.17
C SER A 71 -16.11 -9.15 13.07
N THR A 72 -15.14 -9.52 12.23
CA THR A 72 -13.94 -8.67 12.01
C THR A 72 -14.32 -7.28 11.47
N GLN A 73 -15.38 -7.18 10.66
CA GLN A 73 -15.90 -5.92 10.15
C GLN A 73 -16.45 -5.01 11.26
N ALA A 74 -17.22 -5.57 12.20
CA ALA A 74 -17.73 -4.81 13.33
C ALA A 74 -16.59 -4.25 14.20
N LEU A 75 -15.53 -5.04 14.41
CA LEU A 75 -14.33 -4.61 15.14
C LEU A 75 -13.57 -3.50 14.40
N ILE A 76 -13.40 -3.61 13.08
CA ILE A 76 -12.82 -2.54 12.24
C ILE A 76 -13.63 -1.26 12.36
N ASP A 77 -14.95 -1.35 12.29
CA ASP A 77 -15.84 -0.20 12.46
C ASP A 77 -15.70 0.42 13.85
N GLY A 78 -15.60 -0.40 14.90
CA GLY A 78 -15.37 0.07 16.27
C GLY A 78 -14.06 0.85 16.40
N LEU A 79 -12.99 0.32 15.82
CA LEU A 79 -11.67 0.97 15.76
C LEU A 79 -11.71 2.27 14.95
N TRP A 80 -12.39 2.27 13.80
CA TRP A 80 -12.58 3.45 12.97
C TRP A 80 -13.27 4.58 13.73
N VAL A 81 -14.31 4.26 14.51
CA VAL A 81 -15.00 5.26 15.36
C VAL A 81 -14.03 5.89 16.36
N LEU A 82 -13.11 5.11 16.93
CA LEU A 82 -12.08 5.60 17.85
C LEU A 82 -10.92 6.33 17.15
N GLY A 83 -10.93 6.46 15.82
CA GLY A 83 -9.88 7.12 15.05
C GLY A 83 -8.66 6.24 14.77
N TRP A 84 -8.84 4.91 14.72
CA TRP A 84 -7.82 3.94 14.32
C TRP A 84 -8.08 3.52 12.86
N PRO A 85 -7.41 4.14 11.87
CA PRO A 85 -7.80 4.03 10.47
C PRO A 85 -7.41 2.70 9.81
N THR A 86 -6.45 1.95 10.38
CA THR A 86 -6.00 0.66 9.82
C THR A 86 -5.60 -0.26 10.95
N SER A 87 -6.24 -1.43 11.02
CA SER A 87 -6.01 -2.41 12.09
C SER A 87 -6.22 -3.86 11.65
N HIS A 88 -6.22 -4.11 10.33
CA HIS A 88 -6.31 -5.46 9.77
C HIS A 88 -4.96 -5.89 9.18
N VAL A 89 -4.56 -7.14 9.39
CA VAL A 89 -3.30 -7.66 8.87
C VAL A 89 -3.43 -7.86 7.36
N MET A 90 -2.81 -7.00 6.57
CA MET A 90 -2.95 -7.03 5.12
C MET A 90 -2.39 -8.33 4.52
N GLY A 91 -3.16 -8.91 3.60
CA GLY A 91 -2.76 -10.10 2.84
C GLY A 91 -2.90 -11.42 3.60
N ALA A 92 -2.96 -11.44 4.93
CA ALA A 92 -3.10 -12.66 5.71
C ALA A 92 -4.51 -13.27 5.51
N ARG A 93 -4.60 -14.35 4.75
CA ARG A 93 -5.85 -15.07 4.43
C ARG A 93 -5.94 -16.39 5.20
N PRO A 94 -7.16 -16.86 5.53
CA PRO A 94 -7.32 -18.16 6.16
C PRO A 94 -6.72 -19.26 5.28
N LEU A 95 -5.97 -20.17 5.88
CA LEU A 95 -5.34 -21.30 5.20
C LEU A 95 -6.39 -22.27 4.62
N THR A 96 -7.56 -22.35 5.29
CA THR A 96 -8.66 -23.23 4.91
C THR A 96 -9.98 -22.49 4.96
N GLU A 97 -10.77 -22.62 3.90
CA GLU A 97 -12.15 -22.17 3.88
C GLU A 97 -12.95 -22.88 4.98
N GLY A 98 -13.74 -22.12 5.73
CA GLY A 98 -14.50 -22.63 6.87
C GLY A 98 -13.67 -23.00 8.11
N GLN A 99 -12.38 -22.64 8.19
CA GLN A 99 -11.62 -22.82 9.43
C GLN A 99 -12.27 -22.09 10.61
N LYS A 100 -12.00 -22.59 11.83
CA LYS A 100 -12.49 -21.99 13.07
C LYS A 100 -12.08 -20.52 13.15
N LYS A 101 -12.91 -19.73 13.82
CA LYS A 101 -12.58 -18.34 14.13
C LYS A 101 -11.35 -18.29 15.04
N LEU A 102 -10.42 -17.40 14.72
CA LEU A 102 -9.25 -17.12 15.55
C LEU A 102 -9.64 -16.10 16.62
N VAL A 103 -9.37 -16.44 17.88
CA VAL A 103 -9.59 -15.58 19.04
C VAL A 103 -8.44 -15.81 20.00
N GLY A 104 -7.46 -14.90 20.04
CA GLY A 104 -6.30 -15.04 20.91
C GLY A 104 -5.60 -13.72 21.19
N ARG A 105 -4.71 -13.70 22.19
CA ARG A 105 -3.82 -12.57 22.47
C ARG A 105 -2.51 -12.75 21.73
N ALA A 106 -1.97 -11.67 21.17
CA ALA A 106 -0.75 -11.73 20.40
C ALA A 106 0.44 -12.18 21.25
N VAL A 107 1.13 -13.22 20.79
CA VAL A 107 2.52 -13.52 21.12
C VAL A 107 3.32 -13.25 19.85
N THR A 108 4.17 -12.23 19.88
CA THR A 108 4.81 -11.72 18.67
C THR A 108 6.16 -12.39 18.43
N LEU A 109 6.49 -12.61 17.15
CA LEU A 109 7.78 -13.13 16.71
C LEU A 109 8.24 -12.36 15.48
N ARG A 110 9.44 -11.79 15.51
CA ARG A 110 10.05 -11.11 14.36
C ARG A 110 11.10 -11.98 13.70
N PHE A 111 11.03 -12.06 12.38
CA PHE A 111 12.11 -12.56 11.54
C PHE A 111 12.94 -11.40 10.98
N VAL A 112 14.23 -11.65 10.76
CA VAL A 112 15.16 -10.75 10.07
C VAL A 112 15.82 -11.46 8.90
N PRO A 113 16.29 -10.74 7.86
CA PRO A 113 16.97 -11.36 6.73
C PRO A 113 18.14 -12.24 7.18
N GLN A 114 18.34 -13.34 6.48
CA GLN A 114 19.41 -14.27 6.75
C GLN A 114 20.76 -13.55 6.64
N ARG A 115 21.57 -13.71 7.68
CA ARG A 115 22.95 -13.24 7.73
C ARG A 115 23.78 -14.16 8.62
N PRO A 116 24.90 -14.73 8.14
CA PRO A 116 25.69 -15.69 8.91
C PRO A 116 26.19 -15.18 10.26
N ASP A 117 26.56 -13.90 10.37
CA ASP A 117 27.00 -13.28 11.63
C ASP A 117 25.86 -13.19 12.64
N ILE A 118 24.67 -12.80 12.19
CA ILE A 118 23.48 -12.75 13.03
C ILE A 118 23.09 -14.17 13.47
N ALA A 119 23.11 -15.14 12.54
CA ALA A 119 22.80 -16.55 12.83
C ALA A 119 23.73 -17.15 13.89
N ALA A 120 25.02 -16.79 13.85
CA ALA A 120 26.01 -17.22 14.83
C ALA A 120 25.79 -16.59 16.22
N SER A 121 25.28 -15.35 16.27
CA SER A 121 24.97 -14.66 17.54
C SER A 121 23.61 -15.02 18.14
N LYS A 122 22.70 -15.59 17.34
CA LYS A 122 21.35 -15.91 17.77
C LYS A 122 21.38 -17.08 18.76
N PRO A 123 20.66 -17.00 19.89
CA PRO A 123 20.42 -18.15 20.75
C PRO A 123 19.86 -19.35 19.96
N ALA A 124 20.38 -20.54 20.29
CA ALA A 124 20.05 -21.79 19.61
C ALA A 124 19.22 -22.71 20.52
N GLY A 125 18.65 -23.77 19.95
CA GLY A 125 17.85 -24.72 20.72
C GLY A 125 16.65 -24.05 21.38
N THR A 126 16.29 -24.49 22.59
CA THR A 126 15.11 -23.99 23.33
C THR A 126 15.18 -22.51 23.72
N GLU A 127 16.36 -21.91 23.69
CA GLU A 127 16.57 -20.49 23.99
C GLU A 127 16.38 -19.61 22.75
N SER A 128 16.09 -20.20 21.59
CA SER A 128 15.89 -19.41 20.39
C SER A 128 14.59 -18.61 20.43
N PRO A 129 14.55 -17.41 19.79
CA PRO A 129 13.37 -16.55 19.85
C PRO A 129 12.08 -17.24 19.39
N GLU A 130 12.15 -18.13 18.41
CA GLU A 130 10.99 -18.86 17.93
C GLU A 130 10.42 -19.82 18.98
N TYR A 131 11.26 -20.57 19.70
CA TYR A 131 10.76 -21.48 20.73
C TYR A 131 10.35 -20.73 21.99
N GLU A 132 11.04 -19.65 22.34
CA GLU A 132 10.61 -18.76 23.43
C GLU A 132 9.21 -18.19 23.19
N ALA A 133 8.89 -17.78 21.95
CA ALA A 133 7.55 -17.36 21.57
C ALA A 133 6.54 -18.52 21.64
N PHE A 134 6.91 -19.72 21.15
CA PHE A 134 6.01 -20.86 21.16
C PHE A 134 5.64 -21.29 22.57
N GLU A 135 6.60 -21.38 23.49
CA GLU A 135 6.35 -21.76 24.89
C GLU A 135 5.50 -20.75 25.68
N GLN A 136 5.32 -19.54 25.15
CA GLN A 136 4.42 -18.52 25.70
C GLN A 136 3.02 -18.56 25.07
N THR A 137 2.78 -19.48 24.16
CA THR A 137 1.50 -19.63 23.46
C THR A 137 0.69 -20.75 24.09
N GLY A 138 -0.58 -20.50 24.43
CA GLY A 138 -1.55 -21.47 24.92
C GLY A 138 -2.94 -21.28 24.27
N PRO A 139 -4.00 -21.81 24.91
CA PRO A 139 -5.37 -21.79 24.38
C PRO A 139 -5.97 -20.41 24.08
N ASN A 140 -5.45 -19.35 24.71
CA ASN A 140 -5.94 -17.99 24.54
C ASN A 140 -4.90 -17.09 23.88
N GLU A 141 -3.84 -17.67 23.32
CA GLU A 141 -2.73 -16.96 22.72
C GLU A 141 -2.61 -17.32 21.24
N CYS A 142 -2.38 -16.30 20.43
CA CYS A 142 -2.15 -16.39 19.01
C CYS A 142 -0.72 -15.97 18.71
N VAL A 143 0.05 -16.82 18.03
CA VAL A 143 1.38 -16.42 17.58
C VAL A 143 1.27 -15.57 16.31
N VAL A 144 1.82 -14.36 16.36
CA VAL A 144 1.84 -13.41 15.24
C VAL A 144 3.28 -13.23 14.78
N MET A 145 3.56 -13.64 13.54
CA MET A 145 4.92 -13.69 12.99
C MET A 145 5.11 -12.64 11.89
N GLU A 146 5.96 -11.65 12.16
CA GLU A 146 6.48 -10.70 11.16
C GLU A 146 7.52 -11.43 10.30
N SER A 147 7.20 -11.63 9.03
CA SER A 147 8.09 -12.18 8.02
C SER A 147 8.92 -11.08 7.36
N VAL A 148 10.07 -11.44 6.77
CA VAL A 148 10.84 -10.49 5.95
C VAL A 148 10.20 -10.21 4.59
N GLY A 149 9.18 -10.99 4.23
CA GLY A 149 8.43 -10.85 2.99
C GLY A 149 7.32 -11.89 2.80
N PRO A 150 6.46 -11.70 1.77
CA PRO A 150 5.20 -12.44 1.60
C PRO A 150 5.34 -13.90 1.14
N TRP A 151 6.54 -14.31 0.70
CA TRP A 151 6.80 -15.61 0.08
C TRP A 151 7.67 -16.53 0.94
N GLU A 152 8.14 -16.02 2.08
CA GLU A 152 9.08 -16.72 2.94
C GLU A 152 8.35 -17.55 4.00
N SER A 153 8.77 -18.81 4.13
CA SER A 153 8.20 -19.72 5.12
C SER A 153 8.64 -19.32 6.53
N VAL A 154 7.69 -18.91 7.37
CA VAL A 154 7.96 -18.71 8.82
C VAL A 154 8.02 -20.03 9.59
N GLY A 155 7.37 -21.08 9.07
CA GLY A 155 7.45 -22.43 9.61
C GLY A 155 6.61 -23.45 8.82
N GLY A 156 6.56 -24.65 9.37
CA GLY A 156 5.90 -25.83 8.81
C GLY A 156 5.74 -26.90 9.90
N ASP A 157 5.41 -28.12 9.47
CA ASP A 157 4.94 -29.25 10.29
C ASP A 157 5.56 -29.33 11.70
N ILE A 158 6.82 -29.77 11.80
CA ILE A 158 7.49 -30.03 13.10
C ILE A 158 7.50 -28.82 14.03
N LYS A 159 7.68 -27.61 13.49
CA LYS A 159 7.68 -26.38 14.30
C LYS A 159 6.29 -26.09 14.85
N PHE A 160 5.27 -26.23 14.02
CA PHE A 160 3.89 -25.93 14.40
C PHE A 160 3.21 -27.07 15.14
N LEU A 161 3.79 -28.28 15.12
CA LEU A 161 3.38 -29.38 15.99
C LEU A 161 3.46 -28.96 17.46
N ARG A 162 4.47 -28.16 17.83
CA ARG A 162 4.59 -27.65 19.21
C ARG A 162 3.43 -26.73 19.57
N LEU A 163 3.04 -25.83 18.68
CA LEU A 163 1.87 -24.95 18.87
C LEU A 163 0.58 -25.78 19.02
N LYS A 164 0.44 -26.87 18.25
CA LYS A 164 -0.67 -27.82 18.42
C LYS A 164 -0.65 -28.46 19.81
N GLN A 165 0.50 -28.93 20.28
CA GLN A 165 0.64 -29.55 21.61
C GLN A 165 0.28 -28.59 22.75
N LEU A 166 0.59 -27.31 22.58
CA LEU A 166 0.26 -26.25 23.54
C LEU A 166 -1.19 -25.76 23.44
N GLY A 167 -1.95 -26.24 22.45
CA GLY A 167 -3.35 -25.85 22.25
C GLY A 167 -3.52 -24.43 21.74
N CYS A 168 -2.53 -23.89 21.00
CA CYS A 168 -2.51 -22.54 20.44
C CYS A 168 -3.87 -22.09 19.84
N ALA A 169 -4.30 -20.86 20.17
CA ALA A 169 -5.53 -20.28 19.63
C ALA A 169 -5.46 -20.04 18.11
N GLY A 170 -4.26 -19.81 17.58
CA GLY A 170 -3.96 -19.86 16.16
C GLY A 170 -2.69 -19.11 15.76
N LEU A 171 -2.42 -19.06 14.46
CA LEU A 171 -1.21 -18.47 13.88
C LEU A 171 -1.56 -17.41 12.85
N VAL A 172 -0.87 -16.27 12.89
CA VAL A 172 -0.99 -15.20 11.89
C VAL A 172 0.40 -14.81 11.39
N THR A 173 0.56 -14.66 10.08
CA THR A 173 1.79 -14.14 9.49
C THR A 173 1.50 -13.38 8.22
N ASP A 174 2.33 -12.38 7.93
CA ASP A 174 2.44 -11.73 6.63
C ASP A 174 3.48 -12.38 5.72
N GLY A 175 3.95 -13.58 6.07
CA GLY A 175 4.73 -14.47 5.20
C GLY A 175 3.91 -15.65 4.70
N SER A 176 4.63 -16.72 4.38
CA SER A 176 4.05 -18.01 3.97
C SER A 176 4.18 -19.08 5.04
N VAL A 177 3.35 -20.11 4.95
CA VAL A 177 3.50 -21.36 5.72
C VAL A 177 3.78 -22.56 4.81
N ARG A 178 4.26 -23.66 5.40
CA ARG A 178 4.53 -24.93 4.71
C ARG A 178 3.74 -26.08 5.28
N ASP A 179 3.76 -27.18 4.54
CA ASP A 179 3.19 -28.46 4.96
C ASP A 179 1.67 -28.33 5.20
N THR A 180 1.03 -27.54 4.34
CA THR A 180 -0.38 -27.15 4.42
C THR A 180 -1.33 -28.30 4.67
N ALA A 181 -1.09 -29.46 4.03
CA ALA A 181 -1.90 -30.65 4.25
C ALA A 181 -1.91 -31.09 5.72
N VAL A 182 -0.74 -31.07 6.37
CA VAL A 182 -0.58 -31.44 7.78
C VAL A 182 -1.13 -30.34 8.70
N LEU A 183 -0.88 -29.07 8.38
CA LEU A 183 -1.37 -27.94 9.19
C LEU A 183 -2.91 -27.90 9.26
N ARG A 184 -3.60 -28.33 8.20
CA ARG A 184 -5.07 -28.47 8.20
C ARG A 184 -5.59 -29.42 9.28
N GLU A 185 -4.78 -30.39 9.69
CA GLU A 185 -5.13 -31.39 10.70
C GLU A 185 -4.72 -30.96 12.13
N TYR A 186 -4.16 -29.76 12.29
CA TYR A 186 -3.68 -29.28 13.60
C TYR A 186 -4.78 -28.66 14.46
N GLY A 187 -5.89 -28.27 13.83
CA GLY A 187 -7.13 -27.91 14.53
C GLY A 187 -7.19 -26.48 15.08
N PHE A 188 -6.11 -25.70 14.92
CA PHE A 188 -6.08 -24.26 15.15
C PHE A 188 -6.06 -23.49 13.82
N PRO A 189 -6.70 -22.31 13.73
CA PRO A 189 -6.71 -21.49 12.53
C PRO A 189 -5.34 -20.93 12.20
N VAL A 190 -5.02 -20.91 10.90
CA VAL A 190 -3.79 -20.34 10.35
C VAL A 190 -4.15 -19.27 9.35
N PHE A 191 -3.50 -18.11 9.45
CA PHE A 191 -3.63 -17.00 8.52
C PHE A 191 -2.25 -16.65 7.96
N SER A 192 -2.14 -16.65 6.64
CA SER A 192 -0.88 -16.41 5.92
C SER A 192 -1.14 -15.76 4.58
N ILE A 193 -0.16 -15.06 4.01
CA ILE A 193 -0.28 -14.52 2.65
C ILE A 193 -0.36 -15.64 1.61
N SER A 194 0.43 -16.70 1.81
CA SER A 194 0.50 -17.80 0.85
C SER A 194 0.99 -19.09 1.51
N THR A 195 0.99 -20.17 0.72
CA THR A 195 1.66 -21.43 1.07
C THR A 195 2.84 -21.66 0.15
N THR A 196 3.91 -22.27 0.64
CA THR A 196 5.16 -22.41 -0.12
C THR A 196 5.84 -23.76 0.12
N PRO A 197 6.63 -24.30 -0.82
CA PRO A 197 7.55 -25.41 -0.55
C PRO A 197 8.94 -24.95 -0.08
N ARG A 198 9.24 -23.63 -0.08
CA ARG A 198 10.58 -23.10 0.21
C ARG A 198 10.96 -23.18 1.69
N GLN A 199 12.19 -23.58 2.00
CA GLN A 199 12.70 -23.48 3.37
C GLN A 199 13.01 -22.03 3.75
N GLY A 200 12.48 -21.57 4.90
CA GLY A 200 12.72 -20.24 5.44
C GLY A 200 14.17 -19.92 5.82
N PRO A 201 14.95 -20.84 6.45
CA PRO A 201 16.30 -20.53 6.97
C PRO A 201 17.33 -20.02 5.96
N HIS A 202 17.09 -20.19 4.65
CA HIS A 202 17.95 -19.64 3.60
C HIS A 202 17.71 -18.14 3.36
N VAL A 203 16.57 -17.61 3.75
CA VAL A 203 16.16 -16.22 3.45
C VAL A 203 15.97 -15.39 4.71
N HIS A 204 15.53 -16.01 5.80
CA HIS A 204 15.35 -15.32 7.08
C HIS A 204 15.59 -16.20 8.29
N GLN A 205 15.66 -15.55 9.45
CA GLN A 205 15.83 -16.19 10.74
C GLN A 205 15.02 -15.46 11.80
N PRO A 206 14.43 -16.18 12.77
CA PRO A 206 13.79 -15.57 13.93
C PRO A 206 14.82 -14.76 14.72
N TRP A 207 14.40 -13.65 15.31
CA TRP A 207 15.32 -12.72 15.97
C TRP A 207 14.81 -12.21 17.31
N GLU A 208 13.53 -11.91 17.42
CA GLU A 208 12.96 -11.27 18.60
C GLU A 208 11.60 -11.89 18.93
N ALA A 209 11.47 -12.39 20.15
CA ALA A 209 10.22 -12.88 20.73
C ALA A 209 9.60 -11.78 21.60
N ASN A 210 8.27 -11.64 21.58
CA ASN A 210 7.52 -10.68 22.38
C ASN A 210 7.95 -9.20 22.24
N GLY A 211 8.54 -8.84 21.11
CA GLY A 211 8.80 -7.45 20.74
C GLY A 211 7.60 -6.77 20.05
N VAL A 212 7.69 -5.46 19.82
CA VAL A 212 6.73 -4.76 18.95
C VAL A 212 7.08 -5.06 17.49
N ILE A 213 6.15 -5.68 16.76
CA ILE A 213 6.35 -6.11 15.38
C ILE A 213 5.46 -5.34 14.41
N VAL A 214 5.79 -5.39 13.13
CA VAL A 214 4.89 -4.98 12.04
C VAL A 214 4.50 -6.23 11.27
N CYS A 215 3.21 -6.57 11.26
CA CYS A 215 2.70 -7.72 10.51
C CYS A 215 1.60 -7.24 9.57
N GLY A 216 1.82 -7.41 8.26
CA GLY A 216 0.84 -7.01 7.23
C GLY A 216 0.56 -5.51 7.26
N GLY A 217 1.58 -4.69 7.52
CA GLY A 217 1.47 -3.23 7.60
C GLY A 217 0.88 -2.68 8.90
N ILE A 218 0.55 -3.53 9.88
CA ILE A 218 0.00 -3.12 11.18
C ILE A 218 1.00 -3.38 12.30
N VAL A 219 1.09 -2.44 13.23
CA VAL A 219 1.86 -2.62 14.46
C VAL A 219 1.11 -3.56 15.39
N VAL A 220 1.76 -4.63 15.83
CA VAL A 220 1.22 -5.59 16.80
C VAL A 220 2.07 -5.59 18.05
N ARG A 221 1.43 -5.41 19.20
CA ARG A 221 2.08 -5.55 20.50
C ARG A 221 1.66 -6.85 21.16
N PRO A 222 2.57 -7.52 21.89
CA PRO A 222 2.18 -8.68 22.66
C PRO A 222 1.05 -8.32 23.66
N GLY A 223 0.04 -9.18 23.70
CA GLY A 223 -1.18 -8.99 24.50
C GLY A 223 -2.34 -8.29 23.79
N ASP A 224 -2.14 -7.73 22.60
CA ASP A 224 -3.25 -7.23 21.77
C ASP A 224 -4.18 -8.38 21.37
N ALA A 225 -5.48 -8.11 21.23
CA ALA A 225 -6.42 -9.14 20.76
C ALA A 225 -6.27 -9.33 19.25
N VAL A 226 -6.23 -10.59 18.84
CA VAL A 226 -6.11 -11.05 17.46
C VAL A 226 -7.39 -11.83 17.15
N ILE A 227 -8.26 -11.22 16.35
CA ILE A 227 -9.54 -11.80 15.96
C ILE A 227 -9.50 -12.05 14.45
N GLY A 228 -9.77 -13.28 14.02
CA GLY A 228 -9.76 -13.63 12.60
C GLY A 228 -10.93 -14.50 12.17
N ASP A 229 -11.53 -14.17 11.04
CA ASP A 229 -12.60 -14.94 10.39
C ASP A 229 -12.27 -15.18 8.91
N GLN A 230 -13.26 -15.47 8.06
CA GLN A 230 -12.99 -15.74 6.64
C GLN A 230 -12.54 -14.50 5.84
N ASP A 231 -12.81 -13.29 6.35
CA ASP A 231 -12.50 -12.05 5.66
C ASP A 231 -11.09 -11.54 5.98
N GLY A 232 -10.52 -11.95 7.11
CA GLY A 232 -9.12 -11.66 7.46
C GLY A 232 -8.88 -11.65 8.96
N VAL A 233 -7.85 -10.92 9.38
CA VAL A 233 -7.44 -10.78 10.79
C VAL A 233 -7.43 -9.32 11.19
N VAL A 234 -7.99 -9.01 12.36
CA VAL A 234 -8.02 -7.69 13.00
C VAL A 234 -7.23 -7.73 14.30
N ILE A 235 -6.44 -6.69 14.52
CA ILE A 235 -5.67 -6.45 15.73
C ILE A 235 -6.39 -5.37 16.53
N VAL A 236 -6.84 -5.72 17.73
CA VAL A 236 -7.51 -4.81 18.66
C VAL A 236 -6.54 -4.45 19.78
N PRO A 237 -6.10 -3.18 19.91
CA PRO A 237 -5.14 -2.78 20.94
C PRO A 237 -5.67 -3.06 22.34
N ALA A 238 -4.85 -3.68 23.21
CA ALA A 238 -5.27 -4.05 24.56
C ALA A 238 -5.77 -2.85 25.39
N SER A 239 -5.19 -1.67 25.16
CA SER A 239 -5.56 -0.43 25.83
C SER A 239 -6.98 0.08 25.52
N HIS A 240 -7.55 -0.30 24.38
CA HIS A 240 -8.85 0.17 23.87
C HIS A 240 -9.86 -0.96 23.64
N ALA A 241 -9.49 -2.21 23.95
CA ALA A 241 -10.29 -3.40 23.66
C ALA A 241 -11.74 -3.33 24.18
N GLN A 242 -11.95 -2.80 25.39
CA GLN A 242 -13.30 -2.66 25.96
C GLN A 242 -14.15 -1.65 25.17
N GLU A 243 -13.57 -0.49 24.83
CA GLU A 243 -14.26 0.55 24.08
C GLU A 243 -14.61 0.07 22.66
N VAL A 244 -13.69 -0.66 22.02
CA VAL A 244 -13.93 -1.28 20.71
C VAL A 244 -15.07 -2.28 20.79
N TYR A 245 -15.08 -3.17 21.79
CA TYR A 245 -16.17 -4.12 21.99
C TYR A 245 -17.52 -3.41 22.18
N ASP A 246 -17.58 -2.42 23.06
CA ASP A 246 -18.83 -1.71 23.37
C ASP A 246 -19.40 -1.03 22.12
N ILE A 247 -18.55 -0.46 21.26
CA ILE A 247 -18.94 0.15 19.99
C ILE A 247 -19.39 -0.92 18.99
N ALA A 248 -18.56 -1.92 18.75
CA ALA A 248 -18.80 -2.96 17.75
C ALA A 248 -20.06 -3.78 18.06
N HIS A 249 -20.23 -4.20 19.31
CA HIS A 249 -21.41 -4.94 19.78
C HIS A 249 -22.69 -4.11 19.64
N SER A 250 -22.63 -2.82 20.03
CA SER A 250 -23.74 -1.89 19.87
C SER A 250 -24.18 -1.78 18.40
N ARG A 251 -23.23 -1.76 17.46
CA ARG A 251 -23.52 -1.70 16.02
C ARG A 251 -24.19 -2.97 15.53
N GLU A 252 -23.68 -4.15 15.88
CA GLU A 252 -24.27 -5.43 15.45
C GLU A 252 -25.71 -5.59 15.93
N ILE A 253 -26.05 -5.14 17.16
CA ILE A 253 -27.44 -5.11 17.64
C ILE A 253 -28.32 -4.26 16.72
N VAL A 254 -27.88 -3.05 16.39
CA VAL A 254 -28.61 -2.13 15.52
C VAL A 254 -28.78 -2.72 14.12
N GLU A 255 -27.72 -3.31 13.57
CA GLU A 255 -27.74 -3.96 12.25
C GLU A 255 -28.67 -5.17 12.21
N GLY A 256 -28.69 -5.99 13.26
CA GLY A 256 -29.62 -7.10 13.41
C GLY A 256 -31.07 -6.65 13.38
N ILE A 257 -31.41 -5.61 14.15
CA ILE A 257 -32.76 -5.03 14.17
C ILE A 257 -33.15 -4.49 12.80
N VAL A 258 -32.23 -3.80 12.12
CA VAL A 258 -32.45 -3.28 10.76
C VAL A 258 -32.64 -4.42 9.76
N LYS A 259 -31.85 -5.48 9.86
CA LYS A 259 -31.96 -6.66 8.98
C LYS A 259 -33.29 -7.38 9.18
N ASP A 260 -33.72 -7.58 10.41
CA ASP A 260 -35.02 -8.19 10.72
C ASP A 260 -36.18 -7.37 10.14
N GLU A 261 -36.12 -6.05 10.30
CA GLU A 261 -37.12 -5.13 9.74
C GLU A 261 -37.13 -5.15 8.22
N LEU A 262 -35.96 -5.14 7.57
CA LEU A 262 -35.88 -5.21 6.11
C LEU A 262 -36.25 -6.58 5.55
N THR A 263 -36.15 -7.64 6.36
CA THR A 263 -36.61 -8.98 6.01
C THR A 263 -38.13 -9.07 6.09
N ALA A 264 -38.74 -8.52 7.15
CA ALA A 264 -40.18 -8.47 7.30
C ALA A 264 -40.84 -7.48 6.31
N ASN A 265 -40.20 -6.34 6.08
CA ASN A 265 -40.67 -5.24 5.25
C ASN A 265 -39.59 -4.84 4.22
N PRO A 266 -39.52 -5.56 3.07
CA PRO A 266 -38.51 -5.32 2.06
C PRO A 266 -38.46 -3.87 1.58
N GLY A 267 -37.27 -3.29 1.58
CA GLY A 267 -37.03 -1.91 1.17
C GLY A 267 -35.54 -1.58 1.10
N PRO A 268 -35.17 -0.38 0.64
CA PRO A 268 -33.77 0.01 0.56
C PRO A 268 -33.17 0.19 1.97
N PRO A 269 -31.97 -0.37 2.24
CA PRO A 269 -31.32 -0.26 3.56
C PRO A 269 -30.98 1.19 3.94
N GLY A 270 -30.87 2.09 2.94
CA GLY A 270 -30.70 3.53 3.16
C GLY A 270 -31.84 4.22 3.92
N LYS A 271 -32.95 3.53 4.20
CA LYS A 271 -33.97 3.98 5.16
C LYS A 271 -33.41 4.06 6.59
N PHE A 272 -32.49 3.16 6.91
CA PHE A 272 -31.89 3.00 8.25
C PHE A 272 -30.38 3.30 8.27
N TYR A 273 -29.71 3.31 7.10
CA TYR A 273 -28.28 3.62 6.92
C TYR A 273 -28.01 4.97 6.23
N PRO A 274 -26.82 5.58 6.42
CA PRO A 274 -25.80 5.22 7.42
C PRO A 274 -26.14 5.83 8.78
N PHE A 275 -25.98 5.04 9.85
CA PHE A 275 -25.93 5.62 11.19
C PHE A 275 -24.47 5.94 11.52
N VAL A 276 -24.12 7.20 11.25
CA VAL A 276 -22.79 7.75 11.52
C VAL A 276 -22.55 7.71 13.03
N SER A 277 -21.31 7.47 13.46
CA SER A 277 -20.95 7.67 14.86
C SER A 277 -21.29 9.10 15.27
N GLY A 278 -21.97 9.25 16.42
CA GLY A 278 -22.50 10.53 16.88
C GLY A 278 -24.02 10.64 16.71
N LYS A 279 -24.75 10.22 17.75
CA LYS A 279 -26.20 10.40 18.00
C LYS A 279 -27.14 10.01 16.84
N ILE A 280 -27.85 8.89 17.03
CA ILE A 280 -29.03 8.55 16.22
C ILE A 280 -30.06 9.68 16.39
N LYS A 281 -30.49 10.30 15.28
CA LYS A 281 -31.45 11.41 15.33
C LYS A 281 -32.80 10.92 15.87
N LYS A 282 -33.38 11.63 16.84
CA LYS A 282 -34.64 11.25 17.52
C LYS A 282 -35.81 11.01 16.57
N ASP A 283 -35.84 11.72 15.45
CA ASP A 283 -36.89 11.67 14.43
C ASP A 283 -36.60 10.67 13.30
N SER A 284 -35.40 10.07 13.28
CA SER A 284 -35.00 9.14 12.21
C SER A 284 -35.83 7.84 12.19
N PRO A 285 -36.02 7.22 11.01
CA PRO A 285 -36.66 5.91 10.91
C PRO A 285 -35.98 4.87 11.80
N LEU A 286 -34.65 4.95 11.93
CA LEU A 286 -33.87 4.09 12.81
C LEU A 286 -34.21 4.29 14.29
N CYS A 287 -34.29 5.54 14.78
CA CYS A 287 -34.66 5.80 16.17
C CYS A 287 -36.06 5.28 16.50
N LYS A 288 -37.02 5.45 15.57
CA LYS A 288 -38.39 4.94 15.73
C LYS A 288 -38.44 3.41 15.75
N LEU A 289 -37.64 2.77 14.89
CA LEU A 289 -37.51 1.31 14.85
C LEU A 289 -36.88 0.77 16.14
N LEU A 290 -35.81 1.40 16.63
CA LEU A 290 -35.20 1.01 17.90
C LEU A 290 -36.20 1.16 19.06
N ALA A 291 -36.93 2.29 19.11
CA ALA A 291 -37.95 2.52 20.13
C ALA A 291 -39.09 1.50 20.06
N SER A 292 -39.56 1.13 18.86
CA SER A 292 -40.62 0.11 18.70
C SER A 292 -40.18 -1.28 19.14
N LYS A 293 -38.87 -1.55 19.15
CA LYS A 293 -38.27 -2.79 19.65
C LYS A 293 -37.79 -2.70 21.11
N GLY A 294 -38.10 -1.61 21.81
CA GLY A 294 -37.77 -1.43 23.23
C GLY A 294 -36.33 -0.96 23.51
N TYR A 295 -35.60 -0.52 22.49
CA TYR A 295 -34.22 -0.05 22.63
C TYR A 295 -34.14 1.46 22.78
N ASP A 296 -33.33 1.91 23.76
CA ASP A 296 -32.97 3.33 23.90
C ASP A 296 -31.82 3.69 22.95
N SER A 297 -32.14 4.47 21.92
CA SER A 297 -31.20 4.98 20.92
C SER A 297 -29.98 5.72 21.51
N SER A 298 -30.08 6.26 22.74
CA SER A 298 -28.98 6.97 23.40
C SER A 298 -27.84 6.04 23.81
N LYS A 299 -28.13 4.76 24.03
CA LYS A 299 -27.14 3.74 24.40
C LYS A 299 -26.21 3.33 23.26
N PHE A 300 -26.61 3.61 22.01
CA PHE A 300 -25.83 3.34 20.80
C PHE A 300 -25.07 4.59 20.31
N ALA A 301 -25.17 5.69 21.06
CA ALA A 301 -24.49 6.94 20.71
C ALA A 301 -23.09 6.96 21.34
N HIS A 302 -22.06 6.78 20.52
CA HIS A 302 -20.68 6.92 20.98
C HIS A 302 -20.21 8.37 20.79
N THR A 303 -19.74 8.99 21.88
CA THR A 303 -19.24 10.38 21.94
C THR A 303 -17.88 10.55 21.27
N ALA A 304 -17.17 9.45 20.99
CA ALA A 304 -15.86 9.45 20.34
C ALA A 304 -15.91 9.56 18.81
N ALA A 305 -17.06 9.95 18.22
CA ALA A 305 -17.13 10.24 16.80
C ALA A 305 -16.21 11.42 16.47
N ASN A 306 -15.01 11.11 16.00
CA ASN A 306 -13.93 12.06 15.77
C ASN A 306 -14.42 13.23 14.88
N PRO A 307 -14.63 14.45 15.45
CA PRO A 307 -14.92 15.63 14.64
C PRO A 307 -13.69 16.08 13.84
N GLY A 308 -12.50 15.56 14.19
CA GLY A 308 -11.18 15.91 13.68
C GLY A 308 -10.54 14.93 12.70
N ALA A 309 -11.21 13.84 12.28
CA ALA A 309 -10.76 13.07 11.12
C ALA A 309 -10.91 13.84 9.78
N ARG A 310 -11.38 15.09 9.86
CA ARG A 310 -11.20 16.16 8.88
C ARG A 310 -10.15 17.16 9.37
N ALA A 311 -8.91 16.72 9.48
CA ALA A 311 -7.74 17.61 9.48
C ALA A 311 -6.69 16.96 8.56
N GLY A 312 -6.73 17.35 7.29
CA GLY A 312 -5.84 16.85 6.24
C GLY A 312 -6.41 16.91 4.82
N ILE A 313 -7.71 17.17 4.64
CA ILE A 313 -8.31 17.36 3.30
C ILE A 313 -9.19 18.61 3.34
N GLY A 314 -8.71 19.66 2.68
CA GLY A 314 -9.39 20.95 2.51
C GLY A 314 -10.78 20.77 1.93
N GLY A 315 -11.74 21.54 2.46
CA GLY A 315 -13.16 21.38 2.22
C GLY A 315 -13.61 21.62 0.78
N ILE A 316 -14.65 20.89 0.40
CA ILE A 316 -15.50 21.19 -0.76
C ILE A 316 -16.97 21.27 -0.27
N PRO A 317 -17.77 22.24 -0.74
CA PRO A 317 -19.06 22.58 -0.16
C PRO A 317 -20.15 21.57 -0.51
N LYS A 318 -21.13 21.42 0.38
CA LYS A 318 -22.37 20.67 0.12
C LYS A 318 -23.24 21.44 -0.87
N SER A 319 -23.42 20.94 -2.09
CA SER A 319 -24.52 21.40 -2.96
C SER A 319 -25.77 20.54 -2.73
N ARG A 320 -26.92 21.21 -2.83
CA ARG A 320 -28.27 20.78 -2.47
C ARG A 320 -29.05 20.60 -3.77
N ASN A 321 -30.06 19.70 -3.74
CA ASN A 321 -31.15 19.56 -4.72
C ASN A 321 -30.75 18.92 -6.07
N THR A 322 -31.54 18.08 -6.75
CA THR A 322 -33.01 17.92 -6.76
C THR A 322 -33.36 16.59 -7.44
N LEU A 323 -34.41 15.92 -6.96
CA LEU A 323 -35.03 14.78 -7.65
C LEU A 323 -35.58 15.19 -9.01
N GLY A 324 -35.38 14.32 -10.01
CA GLY A 324 -36.00 14.37 -11.33
C GLY A 324 -36.17 12.97 -11.94
N SER A 325 -37.14 12.21 -11.42
CA SER A 325 -38.03 11.26 -12.12
C SER A 325 -37.63 10.72 -13.52
N ARG A 326 -37.38 9.40 -13.65
CA ARG A 326 -38.29 8.43 -14.33
C ARG A 326 -37.74 6.99 -14.46
N ARG A 327 -38.61 6.05 -14.05
CA ARG A 327 -38.96 4.74 -14.65
C ARG A 327 -37.89 3.65 -14.79
N GLY A 328 -37.87 2.77 -13.77
CA GLY A 328 -38.17 1.33 -13.86
C GLY A 328 -37.39 0.46 -14.84
N MET A 329 -36.63 -0.51 -14.31
CA MET A 329 -36.61 -1.90 -14.81
C MET A 329 -35.94 -2.85 -13.80
N SER A 330 -36.64 -3.95 -13.56
CA SER A 330 -36.24 -5.30 -13.11
C SER A 330 -34.98 -5.52 -12.26
N THR A 331 -35.15 -6.28 -11.18
CA THR A 331 -34.15 -7.12 -10.53
C THR A 331 -33.31 -7.91 -11.55
N GLN A 332 -32.15 -7.38 -11.92
CA GLN A 332 -31.11 -8.15 -12.59
C GLN A 332 -30.22 -8.77 -11.51
N GLN A 333 -30.11 -10.10 -11.55
CA GLN A 333 -28.99 -10.83 -10.97
C GLN A 333 -27.70 -10.04 -11.18
N VAL A 334 -26.90 -9.84 -10.12
CA VAL A 334 -25.56 -9.26 -10.21
C VAL A 334 -24.70 -10.23 -11.02
N ARG A 335 -24.77 -10.12 -12.35
CA ARG A 335 -23.79 -10.70 -13.25
C ARG A 335 -22.48 -10.01 -12.92
N HIS A 336 -21.49 -10.77 -12.48
CA HIS A 336 -20.11 -10.27 -12.44
C HIS A 336 -19.78 -9.76 -13.84
N LYS A 337 -19.67 -8.43 -13.99
CA LYS A 337 -19.31 -7.81 -15.26
C LYS A 337 -17.89 -8.28 -15.59
N SER A 338 -17.75 -9.03 -16.67
CA SER A 338 -16.43 -9.43 -17.15
C SER A 338 -15.71 -8.19 -17.68
N TYR A 339 -14.52 -7.92 -17.16
CA TYR A 339 -13.62 -6.88 -17.66
C TYR A 339 -12.61 -7.41 -18.68
N MET A 340 -12.65 -8.73 -18.94
CA MET A 340 -11.78 -9.37 -19.91
C MET A 340 -12.01 -8.82 -21.30
N ARG A 341 -10.96 -8.31 -21.93
CA ARG A 341 -10.97 -7.83 -23.31
C ARG A 341 -10.45 -8.87 -24.28
N THR A 342 -10.72 -8.67 -25.57
CA THR A 342 -10.14 -9.46 -26.64
C THR A 342 -8.69 -9.03 -26.93
N ASP A 343 -7.89 -9.92 -27.51
CA ASP A 343 -6.54 -9.56 -27.98
C ASP A 343 -6.57 -8.44 -29.02
N ALA A 344 -7.60 -8.41 -29.87
CA ALA A 344 -7.78 -7.36 -30.87
C ALA A 344 -7.97 -5.98 -30.22
N GLU A 345 -8.80 -5.88 -29.17
CA GLU A 345 -9.00 -4.64 -28.43
C GLU A 345 -7.72 -4.20 -27.70
N TYR A 346 -7.01 -5.14 -27.08
CA TYR A 346 -5.75 -4.87 -26.39
C TYR A 346 -4.67 -4.37 -27.36
N ASN A 347 -4.48 -5.06 -28.48
CA ASN A 347 -3.48 -4.71 -29.49
C ASN A 347 -3.80 -3.39 -30.18
N ARG A 348 -5.08 -3.12 -30.47
CA ARG A 348 -5.51 -1.84 -31.04
C ARG A 348 -5.06 -0.66 -30.18
N VAL A 349 -5.19 -0.75 -28.86
CA VAL A 349 -4.71 0.32 -27.96
C VAL A 349 -3.20 0.53 -28.12
N LEU A 350 -2.41 -0.55 -28.16
CA LEU A 350 -0.96 -0.44 -28.33
C LEU A 350 -0.55 0.12 -29.69
N GLU A 351 -1.28 -0.24 -30.75
CA GLU A 351 -1.09 0.30 -32.11
C GLU A 351 -1.36 1.80 -32.17
N GLU A 352 -2.45 2.27 -31.54
CA GLU A 352 -2.76 3.71 -31.47
C GLU A 352 -1.67 4.49 -30.70
N PHE A 353 -1.16 3.92 -29.60
CA PHE A 353 -0.02 4.52 -28.87
C PHE A 353 1.25 4.59 -29.74
N ALA A 354 1.58 3.52 -30.45
CA ALA A 354 2.75 3.47 -31.33
C ALA A 354 2.63 4.42 -32.53
N LYS A 355 1.42 4.59 -33.07
CA LYS A 355 1.11 5.44 -34.22
C LYS A 355 1.12 6.92 -33.85
N HIS A 356 0.46 7.30 -32.76
CA HIS A 356 0.21 8.70 -32.44
C HIS A 356 1.24 9.32 -31.50
N LYS A 357 1.82 8.52 -30.59
CA LYS A 357 2.91 8.87 -29.68
C LYS A 357 2.68 10.05 -28.73
N ALA A 358 1.75 10.96 -28.97
CA ALA A 358 1.42 12.09 -28.11
C ALA A 358 0.11 11.84 -27.35
N CYS A 359 0.17 11.82 -26.02
CA CYS A 359 -0.99 11.70 -25.15
C CYS A 359 -1.26 13.01 -24.41
N ALA A 360 -2.47 13.55 -24.56
CA ALA A 360 -2.93 14.70 -23.81
C ALA A 360 -3.39 14.24 -22.42
N VAL A 361 -2.72 14.71 -21.37
CA VAL A 361 -3.02 14.34 -19.98
C VAL A 361 -3.66 15.51 -19.25
N LEU A 362 -4.97 15.44 -19.08
CA LEU A 362 -5.73 16.55 -18.50
C LEU A 362 -5.76 16.49 -16.97
N ARG A 363 -5.21 17.54 -16.36
CA ARG A 363 -5.39 17.89 -14.95
C ARG A 363 -5.85 19.33 -14.86
N THR A 364 -6.96 19.55 -14.18
CA THR A 364 -7.44 20.90 -13.83
C THR A 364 -8.33 20.84 -12.60
N SER A 365 -8.37 21.92 -11.82
CA SER A 365 -9.30 22.10 -10.71
C SER A 365 -10.55 22.89 -11.09
N VAL A 366 -10.67 23.34 -12.34
CA VAL A 366 -11.81 24.13 -12.82
C VAL A 366 -13.00 23.21 -13.11
N GLU A 367 -14.08 23.35 -12.34
CA GLU A 367 -15.31 22.57 -12.54
C GLU A 367 -15.92 22.81 -13.93
N GLY A 368 -16.43 21.75 -14.56
CA GLY A 368 -17.07 21.82 -15.87
C GLY A 368 -16.13 22.01 -17.07
N ALA A 369 -14.83 22.26 -16.85
CA ALA A 369 -13.88 22.50 -17.93
C ALA A 369 -13.36 21.23 -18.61
N ALA A 370 -13.47 20.07 -17.95
CA ALA A 370 -12.79 18.83 -18.37
C ALA A 370 -13.08 18.44 -19.84
N TYR A 371 -14.36 18.44 -20.23
CA TYR A 371 -14.77 18.07 -21.58
C TYR A 371 -14.24 19.07 -22.62
N ASN A 372 -14.45 20.38 -22.42
CA ASN A 372 -14.09 21.39 -23.40
C ASN A 372 -12.57 21.53 -23.58
N ALA A 373 -11.81 21.40 -22.49
CA ALA A 373 -10.36 21.43 -22.54
C ALA A 373 -9.81 20.24 -23.35
N MET A 374 -10.28 19.01 -23.07
CA MET A 374 -9.83 17.85 -23.84
C MET A 374 -10.33 17.90 -25.29
N ASP A 375 -11.56 18.36 -25.52
CA ASP A 375 -12.09 18.49 -26.88
C ASP A 375 -11.26 19.47 -27.72
N ALA A 376 -10.86 20.60 -27.14
CA ALA A 376 -9.92 21.53 -27.76
C ALA A 376 -8.59 20.86 -28.14
N ALA A 377 -8.00 20.08 -27.22
CA ALA A 377 -6.77 19.35 -27.50
C ALA A 377 -6.96 18.34 -28.65
N VAL A 378 -8.09 17.63 -28.72
CA VAL A 378 -8.41 16.69 -29.80
C VAL A 378 -8.64 17.41 -31.14
N ARG A 379 -9.36 18.55 -31.14
CA ARG A 379 -9.51 19.42 -32.33
C ARG A 379 -8.15 19.94 -32.81
N GLY A 380 -7.21 20.16 -31.89
CA GLY A 380 -5.84 20.52 -32.18
C GLY A 380 -4.96 19.38 -32.71
N GLY A 381 -5.42 18.12 -32.66
CA GLY A 381 -4.75 16.99 -33.31
C GLY A 381 -4.43 15.81 -32.41
N PHE A 382 -4.59 15.92 -31.08
CA PHE A 382 -4.36 14.77 -30.19
C PHE A 382 -5.30 13.61 -30.50
N LYS A 383 -4.73 12.40 -30.50
CA LYS A 383 -5.45 11.14 -30.75
C LYS A 383 -5.45 10.20 -29.55
N LEU A 384 -4.75 10.55 -28.48
CA LEU A 384 -4.73 9.85 -27.21
C LEU A 384 -5.08 10.86 -26.11
N ALA A 385 -6.05 10.53 -25.26
CA ALA A 385 -6.56 11.41 -24.21
C ALA A 385 -6.59 10.67 -22.87
N GLU A 386 -5.86 11.16 -21.86
CA GLU A 386 -5.88 10.70 -20.47
C GLU A 386 -6.60 11.73 -19.60
N PHE A 387 -7.78 11.39 -19.08
CA PHE A 387 -8.45 12.17 -18.04
C PHE A 387 -7.97 11.70 -16.67
N THR A 388 -7.56 12.61 -15.78
CA THR A 388 -7.13 12.21 -14.43
C THR A 388 -8.28 12.25 -13.43
N LEU A 389 -8.40 11.24 -12.55
CA LEU A 389 -9.44 11.19 -11.50
C LEU A 389 -9.40 12.38 -10.53
N THR A 390 -8.29 13.11 -10.48
CA THR A 390 -8.17 14.38 -9.75
C THR A 390 -8.89 15.56 -10.40
N THR A 391 -9.32 15.44 -11.66
CA THR A 391 -10.07 16.47 -12.38
C THR A 391 -11.57 16.38 -12.03
N PRO A 392 -12.21 17.47 -11.58
CA PRO A 392 -13.65 17.47 -11.33
C PRO A 392 -14.46 17.04 -12.56
N GLY A 393 -15.38 16.09 -12.39
CA GLY A 393 -16.19 15.55 -13.49
C GLY A 393 -15.44 14.59 -14.43
N CYS A 394 -14.28 14.06 -14.03
CA CYS A 394 -13.47 13.16 -14.86
C CYS A 394 -14.28 12.01 -15.49
N LEU A 395 -15.02 11.23 -14.70
CA LEU A 395 -15.75 10.06 -15.22
C LEU A 395 -16.89 10.43 -16.17
N ASP A 396 -17.56 11.57 -15.94
CA ASP A 396 -18.56 12.10 -16.88
C ASP A 396 -17.90 12.48 -18.21
N ALA A 397 -16.75 13.16 -18.16
CA ALA A 397 -15.99 13.49 -19.35
C ALA A 397 -15.52 12.22 -20.11
N VAL A 398 -15.02 11.21 -19.39
CA VAL A 398 -14.64 9.90 -19.98
C VAL A 398 -15.83 9.26 -20.68
N SER A 399 -17.01 9.24 -20.03
CA SER A 399 -18.24 8.69 -20.62
C SER A 399 -18.65 9.40 -21.90
N ARG A 400 -18.58 10.73 -21.92
CA ARG A 400 -18.89 11.53 -23.12
C ARG A 400 -17.88 11.34 -24.25
N PHE A 401 -16.67 10.89 -23.94
CA PHE A 401 -15.61 10.60 -24.90
C PHE A 401 -15.55 9.11 -25.30
N ALA A 402 -16.29 8.23 -24.63
CA ALA A 402 -16.20 6.78 -24.81
C ALA A 402 -16.59 6.31 -26.23
N ASP A 403 -17.55 7.01 -26.84
CA ASP A 403 -18.11 6.68 -28.17
C ASP A 403 -17.39 7.42 -29.32
N ARG A 404 -16.41 8.27 -29.00
CA ARG A 404 -15.63 8.97 -30.02
C ARG A 404 -14.68 7.99 -30.71
N THR A 405 -14.64 8.04 -32.04
CA THR A 405 -13.76 7.21 -32.87
C THR A 405 -12.50 7.95 -33.32
N ASP A 406 -12.47 9.27 -33.14
CA ASP A 406 -11.38 10.15 -33.54
C ASP A 406 -10.30 10.34 -32.46
N VAL A 407 -10.50 9.78 -31.27
CA VAL A 407 -9.57 9.80 -30.13
C VAL A 407 -9.70 8.50 -29.31
N LEU A 408 -8.57 7.99 -28.82
CA LEU A 408 -8.53 6.91 -27.85
C LEU A 408 -8.52 7.48 -26.43
N THR A 409 -9.56 7.18 -25.67
CA THR A 409 -9.79 7.75 -24.34
C THR A 409 -9.35 6.80 -23.24
N GLY A 410 -8.58 7.29 -22.27
CA GLY A 410 -8.15 6.59 -21.07
C GLY A 410 -8.39 7.41 -19.81
N CYS A 411 -8.17 6.76 -18.67
CA CYS A 411 -8.31 7.39 -17.36
C CYS A 411 -7.05 7.15 -16.53
N GLY A 412 -6.56 8.22 -15.93
CA GLY A 412 -5.36 8.27 -15.11
C GLY A 412 -5.65 8.58 -13.65
N THR A 413 -4.61 8.50 -12.81
CA THR A 413 -4.70 8.63 -11.35
C THR A 413 -5.45 7.46 -10.69
N ILE A 414 -5.28 6.27 -11.26
CA ILE A 414 -5.83 5.02 -10.73
C ILE A 414 -4.91 4.51 -9.62
N LEU A 415 -5.44 4.30 -8.42
CA LEU A 415 -4.66 3.88 -7.24
C LEU A 415 -5.09 2.52 -6.68
N ASN A 416 -6.18 1.95 -7.17
CA ASN A 416 -6.66 0.63 -6.80
C ASN A 416 -7.53 0.03 -7.94
N ILE A 417 -7.96 -1.21 -7.78
CA ILE A 417 -8.75 -1.93 -8.79
C ILE A 417 -10.15 -1.31 -8.97
N ASP A 418 -10.75 -0.74 -7.92
CA ASP A 418 -12.10 -0.17 -8.02
C ASP A 418 -12.10 1.16 -8.80
N ASP A 419 -11.06 1.98 -8.65
CA ASP A 419 -10.82 3.14 -9.53
C ASP A 419 -10.74 2.69 -11.00
N ALA A 420 -10.02 1.59 -11.27
CA ALA A 420 -9.89 1.05 -12.62
C ALA A 420 -11.24 0.60 -13.17
N LYS A 421 -12.04 -0.14 -12.38
CA LYS A 421 -13.40 -0.54 -12.75
C LYS A 421 -14.30 0.65 -13.04
N MET A 422 -14.29 1.68 -12.18
CA MET A 422 -15.08 2.91 -12.38
C MET A 422 -14.70 3.61 -13.68
N ALA A 423 -13.40 3.70 -13.99
CA ALA A 423 -12.93 4.25 -15.25
C ALA A 423 -13.37 3.42 -16.47
N LEU A 424 -13.26 2.10 -16.40
CA LEU A 424 -13.66 1.17 -17.47
C LEU A 424 -15.17 1.20 -17.69
N ASP A 425 -15.95 1.29 -16.61
CA ASP A 425 -17.40 1.45 -16.65
C ASP A 425 -17.83 2.77 -17.28
N ALA A 426 -17.06 3.84 -17.06
CA ALA A 426 -17.22 5.10 -17.77
C ALA A 426 -16.76 5.02 -19.25
N GLY A 427 -16.18 3.90 -19.70
CA GLY A 427 -15.80 3.70 -21.11
C GLY A 427 -14.33 3.90 -21.43
N SER A 428 -13.47 4.06 -20.41
CA SER A 428 -12.02 4.12 -20.59
C SER A 428 -11.47 2.93 -21.36
N LYS A 429 -10.55 3.17 -22.30
CA LYS A 429 -9.89 2.14 -23.11
C LYS A 429 -8.49 1.77 -22.57
N PHE A 430 -7.90 2.56 -21.69
CA PHE A 430 -6.64 2.22 -21.02
C PHE A 430 -6.56 2.89 -19.65
N ILE A 431 -5.75 2.32 -18.77
CA ILE A 431 -5.61 2.71 -17.37
C ILE A 431 -4.23 3.30 -17.15
N VAL A 432 -4.14 4.42 -16.45
CA VAL A 432 -2.87 5.06 -16.09
C VAL A 432 -2.79 5.27 -14.58
N ALA A 433 -1.66 4.92 -13.98
CA ALA A 433 -1.39 5.21 -12.57
C ALA A 433 -0.24 6.22 -12.47
N PRO A 434 -0.21 7.10 -11.45
CA PRO A 434 0.90 8.02 -11.25
C PRO A 434 2.12 7.31 -10.62
N ILE A 435 1.93 6.11 -10.07
CA ILE A 435 2.95 5.27 -9.45
C ILE A 435 2.73 3.81 -9.88
N LEU A 436 3.65 2.93 -9.48
CA LEU A 436 3.50 1.50 -9.69
C LEU A 436 2.59 0.93 -8.61
N VAL A 437 1.42 0.45 -9.01
CA VAL A 437 0.45 -0.24 -8.16
C VAL A 437 0.37 -1.69 -8.65
N PRO A 438 1.17 -2.62 -8.08
CA PRO A 438 1.34 -3.97 -8.64
C PRO A 438 0.03 -4.71 -8.88
N GLU A 439 -0.89 -4.65 -7.93
CA GLU A 439 -2.19 -5.31 -7.98
C GLU A 439 -3.08 -4.80 -9.13
N VAL A 440 -2.97 -3.51 -9.49
CA VAL A 440 -3.69 -2.94 -10.64
C VAL A 440 -3.07 -3.42 -11.95
N VAL A 441 -1.74 -3.49 -12.02
CA VAL A 441 -1.02 -3.95 -13.22
C VAL A 441 -1.34 -5.42 -13.48
N GLU A 442 -1.21 -6.28 -12.48
CA GLU A 442 -1.49 -7.71 -12.58
C GLU A 442 -2.96 -7.97 -12.96
N TRP A 443 -3.89 -7.25 -12.31
CA TRP A 443 -5.31 -7.37 -12.62
C TRP A 443 -5.61 -6.91 -14.06
N CYS A 444 -5.03 -5.80 -14.52
CA CYS A 444 -5.20 -5.33 -15.89
C CYS A 444 -4.62 -6.34 -16.89
N ALA A 445 -3.42 -6.88 -16.62
CA ALA A 445 -2.78 -7.87 -17.48
C ALA A 445 -3.64 -9.15 -17.61
N ALA A 446 -4.15 -9.66 -16.48
CA ALA A 446 -5.07 -10.81 -16.45
C ALA A 446 -6.37 -10.57 -17.23
N ASN A 447 -6.81 -9.31 -17.37
CA ASN A 447 -8.01 -8.92 -18.10
C ASN A 447 -7.76 -8.36 -19.50
N LYS A 448 -6.51 -8.43 -20.01
CA LYS A 448 -6.11 -7.83 -21.30
C LYS A 448 -6.48 -6.35 -21.41
N ILE A 449 -6.23 -5.60 -20.34
CA ILE A 449 -6.40 -4.15 -20.28
C ILE A 449 -5.00 -3.53 -20.32
N VAL A 450 -4.80 -2.55 -21.21
CA VAL A 450 -3.55 -1.79 -21.25
C VAL A 450 -3.47 -0.91 -19.99
N CYS A 451 -2.49 -1.24 -19.14
CA CYS A 451 -2.14 -0.47 -17.95
C CYS A 451 -0.79 0.22 -18.14
N ILE A 452 -0.72 1.50 -17.82
CA ILE A 452 0.48 2.34 -17.94
C ILE A 452 0.82 2.88 -16.53
N PRO A 453 1.55 2.10 -15.70
CA PRO A 453 1.91 2.52 -14.35
C PRO A 453 3.04 3.55 -14.36
N GLY A 454 3.00 4.46 -13.39
CA GLY A 454 4.05 5.45 -13.16
C GLY A 454 5.27 4.84 -12.49
N CYS A 455 6.46 5.23 -12.91
CA CYS A 455 7.75 4.75 -12.41
C CYS A 455 8.76 5.91 -12.49
N GLN A 456 9.79 5.88 -11.66
CA GLN A 456 10.85 6.89 -11.66
C GLN A 456 12.24 6.26 -11.87
N THR A 457 12.42 4.97 -11.59
CA THR A 457 13.72 4.29 -11.67
C THR A 457 13.72 3.13 -12.69
N PRO A 458 14.88 2.70 -13.21
CA PRO A 458 14.96 1.54 -14.10
C PRO A 458 14.42 0.25 -13.46
N SER A 459 14.60 0.08 -12.15
CA SER A 459 14.09 -1.07 -11.41
C SER A 459 12.56 -1.08 -11.35
N GLU A 460 11.92 0.07 -11.14
CA GLU A 460 10.45 0.18 -11.17
C GLU A 460 9.91 -0.04 -12.59
N LEU A 461 10.55 0.55 -13.61
CA LEU A 461 10.17 0.33 -15.01
C LEU A 461 10.24 -1.16 -15.38
N TYR A 462 11.32 -1.84 -15.00
CA TYR A 462 11.48 -3.27 -15.23
C TYR A 462 10.46 -4.08 -14.43
N ARG A 463 10.19 -3.71 -13.17
CA ARG A 463 9.16 -4.37 -12.34
C ARG A 463 7.79 -4.26 -13.00
N ALA A 464 7.38 -3.06 -13.43
CA ALA A 464 6.13 -2.83 -14.15
C ALA A 464 6.00 -3.72 -15.40
N TYR A 465 7.08 -3.81 -16.20
CA TYR A 465 7.13 -4.71 -17.35
C TYR A 465 6.92 -6.17 -16.95
N THR A 466 7.63 -6.67 -15.93
CA THR A 466 7.49 -8.07 -15.48
C THR A 466 6.11 -8.41 -14.90
N LEU A 467 5.39 -7.42 -14.39
CA LEU A 467 4.01 -7.55 -13.91
C LEU A 467 2.97 -7.54 -15.06
N GLY A 468 3.40 -7.26 -16.29
CA GLY A 468 2.55 -7.30 -17.49
C GLY A 468 2.16 -5.94 -18.05
N ALA A 469 2.71 -4.82 -17.55
CA ALA A 469 2.46 -3.51 -18.16
C ALA A 469 3.14 -3.41 -19.54
N PRO A 470 2.41 -3.10 -20.62
CA PRO A 470 3.00 -2.99 -21.96
C PRO A 470 3.71 -1.67 -22.24
N VAL A 471 3.46 -0.64 -21.42
CA VAL A 471 4.03 0.71 -21.50
C VAL A 471 4.30 1.18 -20.07
N GLN A 472 5.40 1.89 -19.84
CA GLN A 472 5.79 2.36 -18.52
C GLN A 472 5.89 3.89 -18.51
N LYS A 473 5.07 4.53 -17.68
CA LYS A 473 5.05 5.99 -17.54
C LYS A 473 6.22 6.42 -16.67
N LEU A 474 7.15 7.20 -17.22
CA LEU A 474 8.23 7.82 -16.45
C LEU A 474 7.68 9.11 -15.83
N PHE A 475 7.37 9.05 -14.54
CA PHE A 475 6.66 10.11 -13.82
C PHE A 475 7.05 10.16 -12.33
N PRO A 476 7.23 11.37 -11.75
CA PRO A 476 7.37 12.65 -12.46
C PRO A 476 8.65 12.64 -13.34
N GLY A 477 8.77 13.59 -14.28
CA GLY A 477 9.94 13.68 -15.14
C GLY A 477 11.26 13.64 -14.34
N VAL A 478 12.30 13.06 -14.93
CA VAL A 478 13.58 12.81 -14.25
C VAL A 478 14.67 13.79 -14.69
N ALA A 479 15.62 14.03 -13.79
CA ALA A 479 16.84 14.76 -14.10
C ALA A 479 17.60 14.06 -15.24
N GLY A 480 18.12 14.85 -16.19
CA GLY A 480 18.80 14.36 -17.39
C GLY A 480 17.89 14.14 -18.61
N GLY A 481 16.56 14.20 -18.44
CA GLY A 481 15.60 14.26 -19.56
C GLY A 481 15.83 13.19 -20.63
N PRO A 482 15.96 13.55 -21.93
CA PRO A 482 16.19 12.59 -23.01
C PRO A 482 17.42 11.70 -22.82
N ASN A 483 18.51 12.20 -22.23
CA ASN A 483 19.72 11.39 -22.02
C ASN A 483 19.50 10.25 -21.03
N TRP A 484 18.67 10.50 -20.00
CA TRP A 484 18.26 9.44 -19.08
C TRP A 484 17.45 8.38 -19.81
N VAL A 485 16.48 8.79 -20.63
CA VAL A 485 15.66 7.85 -21.42
C VAL A 485 16.53 7.02 -22.35
N ARG A 486 17.51 7.63 -23.03
CA ARG A 486 18.46 6.93 -23.89
C ARG A 486 19.28 5.89 -23.12
N ALA A 487 19.79 6.25 -21.95
CA ALA A 487 20.59 5.33 -21.13
C ALA A 487 19.77 4.11 -20.72
N VAL A 488 18.51 4.31 -20.30
CA VAL A 488 17.63 3.22 -19.88
C VAL A 488 17.16 2.40 -21.07
N ALA A 489 16.73 3.01 -22.16
CA ALA A 489 16.27 2.30 -23.36
C ALA A 489 17.39 1.43 -23.98
N ASN A 490 18.65 1.90 -23.94
CA ASN A 490 19.79 1.10 -24.38
C ASN A 490 20.06 -0.11 -23.47
N ALA A 491 19.88 0.04 -22.15
CA ALA A 491 20.10 -1.04 -21.20
C ALA A 491 18.93 -2.04 -21.12
N LEU A 492 17.71 -1.55 -21.32
CA LEU A 492 16.45 -2.29 -21.17
C LEU A 492 15.56 -2.09 -22.42
N PRO A 493 15.97 -2.64 -23.58
CA PRO A 493 15.33 -2.38 -24.87
C PRO A 493 13.91 -2.96 -25.01
N MET A 494 13.48 -3.82 -24.09
CA MET A 494 12.12 -4.36 -24.06
C MET A 494 11.08 -3.36 -23.51
N LEU A 495 11.52 -2.29 -22.85
CA LEU A 495 10.63 -1.31 -22.23
C LEU A 495 10.04 -0.35 -23.28
N ARG A 496 8.80 0.06 -23.05
CA ARG A 496 8.14 1.13 -23.83
C ARG A 496 7.93 2.32 -22.90
N ILE A 497 8.94 3.17 -22.82
CA ILE A 497 8.96 4.30 -21.88
C ILE A 497 8.10 5.44 -22.41
N ASN A 498 7.18 5.93 -21.57
CA ASN A 498 6.36 7.11 -21.79
C ASN A 498 6.73 8.22 -20.78
N PRO A 499 7.65 9.14 -21.12
CA PRO A 499 7.92 10.32 -20.30
C PRO A 499 6.70 11.22 -20.16
N THR A 500 6.32 11.55 -18.92
CA THR A 500 5.21 12.46 -18.60
C THR A 500 5.59 13.45 -17.51
N SER A 501 5.14 14.71 -17.61
CA SER A 501 5.44 15.78 -16.64
C SER A 501 6.93 16.16 -16.58
N GLY A 502 7.44 16.59 -17.74
CA GLY A 502 8.82 17.04 -17.96
C GLY A 502 9.19 17.08 -19.46
N VAL A 503 8.17 17.10 -20.33
CA VAL A 503 8.29 17.07 -21.79
C VAL A 503 7.63 18.35 -22.31
N GLU A 504 8.45 19.23 -22.86
CA GLU A 504 8.04 20.48 -23.50
C GLU A 504 7.93 20.29 -25.02
N ILE A 505 7.25 21.22 -25.70
CA ILE A 505 7.02 21.16 -27.15
C ILE A 505 8.35 21.05 -27.92
N ASP A 506 9.36 21.83 -27.52
CA ASP A 506 10.68 21.89 -28.14
C ASP A 506 11.56 20.67 -27.81
N THR A 507 11.37 20.05 -26.63
CA THR A 507 12.11 18.84 -26.22
C THR A 507 11.47 17.53 -26.68
N ALA A 508 10.22 17.54 -27.16
CA ALA A 508 9.47 16.33 -27.51
C ALA A 508 10.21 15.43 -28.50
N ALA A 509 10.80 16.03 -29.54
CA ALA A 509 11.54 15.28 -30.55
C ALA A 509 12.80 14.62 -30.00
N ASP A 510 13.47 15.25 -29.02
CA ASP A 510 14.66 14.69 -28.40
C ASP A 510 14.35 13.45 -27.55
N PHE A 511 13.22 13.44 -26.84
CA PHE A 511 12.76 12.26 -26.10
C PHE A 511 12.45 11.08 -27.02
N LEU A 512 11.79 11.31 -28.15
CA LEU A 512 11.50 10.27 -29.14
C LEU A 512 12.78 9.73 -29.77
N ARG A 513 13.71 10.61 -30.18
CA ARG A 513 15.04 10.23 -30.67
C ARG A 513 15.92 9.55 -29.60
N ALA A 514 15.57 9.69 -28.33
CA ALA A 514 16.20 8.99 -27.22
C ALA A 514 15.62 7.58 -26.95
N GLY A 515 14.56 7.18 -27.65
CA GLY A 515 13.95 5.86 -27.50
C GLY A 515 12.67 5.84 -26.65
N ALA A 516 12.09 7.00 -26.32
CA ALA A 516 10.72 7.02 -25.80
C ALA A 516 9.75 6.45 -26.84
N SER A 517 8.83 5.58 -26.41
CA SER A 517 7.82 4.98 -27.30
C SER A 517 6.66 5.94 -27.56
N SER A 518 6.39 6.83 -26.62
CA SER A 518 5.32 7.83 -26.60
C SER A 518 5.63 8.88 -25.52
N LEU A 519 4.84 9.95 -25.44
CA LEU A 519 5.02 11.10 -24.56
C LEU A 519 3.66 11.50 -23.94
N GLY A 520 3.67 11.90 -22.68
CA GLY A 520 2.51 12.48 -21.99
C GLY A 520 2.67 13.99 -21.77
N PHE A 521 1.76 14.78 -22.33
CA PHE A 521 1.75 16.24 -22.21
C PHE A 521 0.70 16.68 -21.19
N VAL A 522 1.16 17.32 -20.10
CA VAL A 522 0.31 17.83 -19.03
C VAL A 522 0.18 19.35 -19.16
N ALA A 523 0.91 20.13 -18.34
CA ALA A 523 0.91 21.58 -18.37
C ALA A 523 1.23 22.17 -19.76
N PRO A 524 2.14 21.61 -20.57
CA PRO A 524 2.43 22.14 -21.90
C PRO A 524 1.27 22.02 -22.89
N ALA A 525 0.31 21.10 -22.67
CA ALA A 525 -0.91 20.99 -23.47
C ALA A 525 -2.09 21.76 -22.87
N PHE A 526 -2.06 22.04 -21.56
CA PHE A 526 -3.20 22.55 -20.80
C PHE A 526 -2.82 23.73 -19.93
N ASP A 527 -2.70 24.91 -20.56
CA ASP A 527 -2.51 26.18 -19.86
C ASP A 527 -3.71 26.43 -18.92
N GLN A 528 -3.41 26.56 -17.63
CA GLN A 528 -4.44 26.71 -16.61
C GLN A 528 -5.14 28.07 -16.65
N ASN A 529 -4.50 29.12 -17.16
CA ASN A 529 -5.13 30.42 -17.38
C ASN A 529 -6.07 30.37 -18.57
N ALA A 530 -5.67 29.71 -19.67
CA ALA A 530 -6.56 29.49 -20.82
C ALA A 530 -7.79 28.68 -20.40
N ILE A 531 -7.62 27.62 -19.59
CA ILE A 531 -8.74 26.83 -19.06
C ILE A 531 -9.68 27.69 -18.21
N LYS A 532 -9.14 28.51 -17.29
CA LYS A 532 -9.95 29.40 -16.44
C LYS A 532 -10.70 30.46 -17.26
N ALA A 533 -10.09 30.96 -18.32
CA ALA A 533 -10.69 31.95 -19.22
C ALA A 533 -11.68 31.34 -20.23
N GLY A 534 -11.73 30.01 -20.35
CA GLY A 534 -12.49 29.34 -21.39
C GLY A 534 -11.90 29.52 -22.79
N ASP A 535 -10.61 29.85 -22.89
CA ASP A 535 -9.89 30.05 -24.14
C ASP A 535 -9.44 28.70 -24.73
N TRP A 536 -10.41 28.04 -25.36
CA TRP A 536 -10.22 26.73 -25.99
C TRP A 536 -9.42 26.82 -27.30
N ASP A 537 -9.35 27.98 -27.94
CA ASP A 537 -8.60 28.17 -29.18
C ASP A 537 -7.09 28.16 -28.90
N THR A 538 -6.64 28.78 -27.81
CA THR A 538 -5.25 28.68 -27.35
C THR A 538 -4.83 27.23 -27.05
N ILE A 539 -5.71 26.44 -26.41
CA ILE A 539 -5.45 25.00 -26.17
C ILE A 539 -5.35 24.24 -27.50
N SER A 540 -6.26 24.51 -28.45
CA SER A 540 -6.27 23.87 -29.77
C SER A 540 -5.02 24.20 -30.58
N GLU A 541 -4.56 25.45 -30.56
CA GLU A 541 -3.34 25.88 -31.25
C GLU A 541 -2.09 25.26 -30.62
N THR A 542 -2.03 25.21 -29.29
CA THR A 542 -0.94 24.55 -28.57
C THR A 542 -0.87 23.05 -28.89
N ALA A 543 -2.02 22.38 -28.93
CA ALA A 543 -2.11 20.99 -29.34
C ALA A 543 -1.64 20.75 -30.79
N ARG A 544 -1.95 21.66 -31.74
CA ARG A 544 -1.42 21.60 -33.13
C ARG A 544 0.10 21.65 -33.16
N ARG A 545 0.69 22.54 -32.36
CA ARG A 545 2.15 22.67 -32.27
C ARG A 545 2.80 21.42 -31.67
N ILE A 546 2.20 20.82 -30.65
CA ILE A 546 2.67 19.56 -30.06
C ILE A 546 2.60 18.41 -31.07
N ASP A 547 1.45 18.23 -31.73
CA ASP A 547 1.27 17.17 -32.73
C ASP A 547 2.27 17.30 -33.89
N ALA A 548 2.50 18.53 -34.37
CA ALA A 548 3.52 18.81 -35.38
C ALA A 548 4.94 18.47 -34.91
N ALA A 549 5.31 18.84 -33.68
CA ALA A 549 6.63 18.54 -33.11
C ALA A 549 6.86 17.03 -32.93
N VAL A 550 5.83 16.28 -32.52
CA VAL A 550 5.90 14.82 -32.37
C VAL A 550 5.98 14.11 -33.72
N LYS A 551 5.26 14.60 -34.75
CA LYS A 551 5.33 14.04 -36.11
C LYS A 551 6.65 14.31 -36.83
N ALA A 552 7.36 15.37 -36.45
CA ALA A 552 8.65 15.73 -37.02
C ALA A 552 9.83 14.90 -36.46
N ALA A 553 9.60 14.11 -35.41
CA ALA A 553 10.60 13.29 -34.73
C ALA A 553 10.62 11.85 -35.24
#